data_AF-A0A2D5YVH1-F1
#
_entry.id   AF-A0A2D5YVH1-F1
#
_cell.length_a   1.000
_cell.length_b   1.000
_cell.length_c   1.000
_cell.angle_alpha   90.00
_cell.angle_beta   90.00
_cell.angle_gamma   90.00
#
_symmetry.space_group_name_H-M   'P 1'
#
loop_
_entity.id
_entity.type
_entity.pdbx_description
1 polymer ?
#
loop_
_entity_poly.entity_id
_entity_poly.type
_entity_poly.pdbx_seq_one_letter_code
_entity_poly.pdbx_strand_id
1 'polypeptide(L)'
;MPGGARIWHVKTLDAAGNIHDVKALNKGGNLHLMDVKAFVDSAILPVKVLVSTDRYEPVKAIGQDGTIFDIKALMPDGTRLDVKGVRRSGSITHIKAIGPDGTFYGVKAISPSGQMHDVKGVKMKKDQVEATINGVAVASYIKALPQLNAAGE
;
A
#
# COMPACT_ATOMS: atom_id res chain seq x y z
N MET A 1 -25.55 -5.47 -3.82
CA MET A 1 -24.72 -5.90 -2.67
C MET A 1 -25.39 -5.35 -1.41
N PRO A 2 -25.83 -6.19 -0.46
CA PRO A 2 -26.46 -5.72 0.77
C PRO A 2 -25.38 -5.22 1.74
N GLY A 3 -25.47 -3.93 2.13
CA GLY A 3 -24.47 -3.21 2.93
C GLY A 3 -23.46 -2.46 2.05
N GLY A 4 -23.75 -1.20 1.71
CA GLY A 4 -22.92 -0.37 0.82
C GLY A 4 -21.52 -0.15 1.39
N ALA A 5 -20.56 -0.99 0.99
CA ALA A 5 -19.17 -0.83 1.36
C ALA A 5 -18.65 0.50 0.78
N ARG A 6 -18.24 1.42 1.67
CA ARG A 6 -17.69 2.71 1.26
C ARG A 6 -16.27 2.49 0.73
N ILE A 7 -16.07 2.71 -0.56
CA ILE A 7 -14.75 2.61 -1.21
C ILE A 7 -14.10 3.99 -1.21
N TRP A 8 -12.85 4.05 -0.74
CA TRP A 8 -12.02 5.24 -0.77
C TRP A 8 -10.80 4.98 -1.65
N HIS A 9 -10.36 6.02 -2.37
CA HIS A 9 -9.19 5.89 -3.21
C HIS A 9 -7.91 6.00 -2.39
N VAL A 10 -6.99 5.06 -2.58
CA VAL A 10 -5.61 5.22 -2.11
C VAL A 10 -4.82 5.99 -3.16
N LYS A 11 -4.15 7.06 -2.73
CA LYS A 11 -3.41 8.00 -3.56
C LYS A 11 -2.05 8.29 -2.96
N THR A 12 -1.15 8.82 -3.78
CA THR A 12 0.08 9.41 -3.29
C THR A 12 0.02 10.93 -3.37
N LEU A 13 0.74 11.60 -2.47
CA LEU A 13 0.79 13.04 -2.41
C LEU A 13 2.24 13.51 -2.43
N ASP A 14 2.51 14.53 -3.25
CA ASP A 14 3.79 15.24 -3.26
C ASP A 14 3.83 16.37 -2.22
N ALA A 15 4.99 17.02 -2.10
CA ALA A 15 5.21 18.11 -1.15
C ALA A 15 4.34 19.35 -1.43
N ALA A 16 3.92 19.56 -2.67
CA ALA A 16 2.99 20.63 -3.05
C ALA A 16 1.52 20.25 -2.74
N GLY A 17 1.26 19.00 -2.35
CA GLY A 17 -0.05 18.49 -2.03
C GLY A 17 -0.85 18.00 -3.24
N ASN A 18 -0.22 17.89 -4.42
CA ASN A 18 -0.88 17.31 -5.59
C ASN A 18 -1.15 15.83 -5.37
N ILE A 19 -2.25 15.35 -5.95
CA ILE A 19 -2.75 14.00 -5.76
C ILE A 19 -2.48 13.18 -7.01
N HIS A 20 -1.81 12.05 -6.78
CA HIS A 20 -1.31 11.17 -7.83
C HIS A 20 -1.83 9.74 -7.62
N ASP A 21 -1.89 8.97 -8.70
CA ASP A 21 -2.52 7.66 -8.70
C ASP A 21 -1.63 6.58 -8.08
N VAL A 22 -2.24 5.64 -7.35
CA VAL A 22 -1.58 4.42 -6.85
C VAL A 22 -2.34 3.21 -7.39
N LYS A 23 -1.64 2.31 -8.10
CA LYS A 23 -2.26 1.15 -8.75
C LYS A 23 -1.43 -0.11 -8.53
N ALA A 24 -2.11 -1.24 -8.49
CA ALA A 24 -1.48 -2.54 -8.66
C ALA A 24 -1.29 -2.84 -10.16
N LEU A 25 -0.14 -3.38 -10.54
CA LEU A 25 0.19 -3.69 -11.93
C LEU A 25 0.12 -5.19 -12.17
N ASN A 26 -0.73 -5.58 -13.12
CA ASN A 26 -0.73 -6.92 -13.68
C ASN A 26 0.33 -6.99 -14.79
N LYS A 27 1.46 -7.64 -14.52
CA LYS A 27 2.51 -7.87 -15.52
C LYS A 27 2.36 -9.29 -16.07
N GLY A 28 2.08 -9.41 -17.37
CA GLY A 28 2.02 -10.71 -18.06
C GLY A 28 0.87 -11.61 -17.64
N GLY A 29 -0.25 -11.06 -17.13
CA GLY A 29 -1.43 -11.83 -16.71
C GLY A 29 -1.35 -12.43 -15.31
N ASN A 30 -0.22 -12.26 -14.60
CA ASN A 30 -0.06 -12.79 -13.25
C ASN A 30 -0.78 -11.94 -12.20
N LEU A 31 -1.90 -12.46 -11.69
CA LEU A 31 -2.70 -11.87 -10.62
C LEU A 31 -2.32 -12.39 -9.21
N HIS A 32 -1.40 -13.33 -9.11
CA HIS A 32 -1.00 -13.93 -7.83
C HIS A 32 -0.04 -13.05 -7.02
N LEU A 33 0.74 -12.20 -7.69
CA LEU A 33 1.71 -11.31 -7.03
C LEU A 33 1.92 -10.03 -7.85
N MET A 34 1.09 -9.02 -7.61
CA MET A 34 1.17 -7.75 -8.33
C MET A 34 1.97 -6.70 -7.56
N ASP A 35 2.79 -5.95 -8.28
CA ASP A 35 3.47 -4.77 -7.73
C ASP A 35 2.48 -3.62 -7.52
N VAL A 36 2.60 -2.91 -6.42
CA VAL A 36 1.89 -1.63 -6.22
C VAL A 36 2.85 -0.48 -6.51
N LYS A 37 2.42 0.44 -7.38
CA LYS A 37 3.20 1.58 -7.87
C LYS A 37 2.40 2.87 -7.74
N ALA A 38 3.13 3.96 -7.54
CA ALA A 38 2.60 5.32 -7.63
C ALA A 38 2.97 5.93 -8.98
N PHE A 39 2.07 6.73 -9.54
CA PHE A 39 2.21 7.39 -10.83
C PHE A 39 2.26 8.89 -10.57
N VAL A 40 3.48 9.42 -10.43
CA VAL A 40 3.75 10.83 -10.12
C VAL A 40 4.31 11.47 -11.39
N ASP A 41 3.55 12.37 -11.99
CA ASP A 41 3.85 12.97 -13.29
C ASP A 41 4.14 11.90 -14.37
N SER A 42 5.33 11.90 -14.96
CA SER A 42 5.77 10.89 -15.92
C SER A 42 6.47 9.68 -15.30
N ALA A 43 6.63 9.65 -13.97
CA ALA A 43 7.40 8.63 -13.26
C ALA A 43 6.50 7.56 -12.61
N ILE A 44 6.95 6.30 -12.70
CA ILE A 44 6.33 5.16 -12.00
C ILE A 44 7.22 4.78 -10.81
N LEU A 45 6.77 5.15 -9.62
CA LEU A 45 7.54 5.02 -8.38
C LEU A 45 7.18 3.74 -7.61
N PRO A 46 8.16 3.05 -7.01
CA PRO A 46 7.89 1.94 -6.10
C PRO A 46 7.18 2.40 -4.83
N VAL A 47 6.13 1.67 -4.41
CA VAL A 47 5.52 1.81 -3.08
C VAL A 47 6.05 0.72 -2.15
N LYS A 48 6.50 1.11 -0.96
CA LYS A 48 7.22 0.24 -0.01
C LYS A 48 6.81 0.50 1.43
N VAL A 49 7.06 -0.48 2.29
CA VAL A 49 7.14 -0.25 3.74
C VAL A 49 8.57 0.16 4.05
N LEU A 50 8.78 1.30 4.70
CA LEU A 50 10.12 1.74 5.08
C LEU A 50 10.49 1.19 6.45
N VAL A 51 11.79 1.06 6.71
CA VAL A 51 12.29 0.75 8.06
C VAL A 51 11.94 1.92 8.98
N SER A 52 11.36 1.62 10.14
CA SER A 52 11.00 2.62 11.16
C SER A 52 10.94 1.98 12.55
N THR A 53 11.03 2.82 13.57
CA THR A 53 10.74 2.48 14.98
C THR A 53 9.35 2.94 15.42
N ASP A 54 8.56 3.53 14.51
CA ASP A 54 7.20 4.00 14.79
C ASP A 54 6.27 2.85 15.16
N ARG A 55 5.21 3.18 15.91
CA ARG A 55 4.14 2.23 16.25
C ARG A 55 3.52 1.56 15.01
N TYR A 56 3.38 2.31 13.92
CA TYR A 56 2.86 1.82 12.64
C TYR A 56 3.86 2.11 11.52
N GLU A 57 4.23 1.07 10.78
CA GLU A 57 5.28 1.15 9.77
C GLU A 57 4.84 2.04 8.60
N PRO A 58 5.70 2.98 8.15
CA PRO A 58 5.36 3.91 7.08
C PRO A 58 5.25 3.19 5.73
N VAL A 59 4.12 3.40 5.03
CA VAL A 59 3.94 3.02 3.63
C VAL A 59 4.11 4.26 2.77
N LYS A 60 5.09 4.26 1.86
CA LYS A 60 5.49 5.44 1.09
C LYS A 60 5.82 5.08 -0.35
N ALA A 61 5.70 6.04 -1.28
CA ALA A 61 6.38 5.94 -2.57
C ALA A 61 7.77 6.58 -2.48
N ILE A 62 8.72 6.04 -3.24
CA ILE A 62 10.11 6.49 -3.25
C ILE A 62 10.45 7.05 -4.63
N GLY A 63 10.81 8.33 -4.69
CA GLY A 63 11.25 9.06 -5.88
C GLY A 63 12.59 8.54 -6.41
N GLN A 64 12.92 8.90 -7.65
CA GLN A 64 14.19 8.50 -8.28
C GLN A 64 15.42 9.07 -7.57
N ASP A 65 15.25 10.18 -6.88
CA ASP A 65 16.22 10.91 -6.06
C ASP A 65 16.17 10.53 -4.57
N GLY A 66 15.30 9.60 -4.18
CA GLY A 66 15.06 9.23 -2.79
C GLY A 66 13.98 10.06 -2.08
N THR A 67 13.35 11.03 -2.77
CA THR A 67 12.22 11.81 -2.23
C THR A 67 11.10 10.88 -1.76
N ILE A 68 10.53 11.15 -0.59
CA ILE A 68 9.49 10.33 0.02
C ILE A 68 8.12 10.96 -0.22
N PHE A 69 7.22 10.19 -0.82
CA PHE A 69 5.84 10.61 -1.06
C PHE A 69 4.89 9.88 -0.12
N ASP A 70 3.93 10.62 0.40
CA ASP A 70 2.92 10.12 1.31
C ASP A 70 1.92 9.22 0.58
N ILE A 71 1.49 8.14 1.22
CA ILE A 71 0.37 7.31 0.75
C ILE A 71 -0.81 7.53 1.69
N LYS A 72 -1.94 7.96 1.14
CA LYS A 72 -3.15 8.28 1.92
C LYS A 72 -4.38 7.64 1.28
N ALA A 73 -5.36 7.29 2.11
CA ALA A 73 -6.72 7.03 1.63
C ALA A 73 -7.52 8.33 1.67
N LEU A 74 -8.18 8.66 0.56
CA LEU A 74 -8.96 9.89 0.41
C LEU A 74 -10.46 9.61 0.58
N MET A 75 -11.06 10.28 1.56
CA MET A 75 -12.49 10.27 1.77
C MET A 75 -13.20 11.30 0.85
N PRO A 76 -14.51 11.13 0.59
CA PRO A 76 -15.25 12.05 -0.30
C PRO A 76 -15.26 13.51 0.15
N ASP A 77 -15.12 13.76 1.45
CA ASP A 77 -15.04 15.10 2.05
C ASP A 77 -13.63 15.72 1.97
N GLY A 78 -12.67 15.04 1.34
CA GLY A 78 -11.28 15.48 1.22
C GLY A 78 -10.38 15.06 2.38
N THR A 79 -10.92 14.43 3.43
CA THR A 79 -10.12 13.92 4.55
C THR A 79 -9.11 12.88 4.07
N ARG A 80 -7.88 12.98 4.59
CA ARG A 80 -6.75 12.14 4.20
C ARG A 80 -6.36 11.24 5.36
N LEU A 81 -6.58 9.93 5.21
CA LEU A 81 -6.22 8.93 6.22
C LEU A 81 -4.84 8.37 5.93
N ASP A 82 -4.04 8.19 6.98
CA ASP A 82 -2.74 7.54 6.88
C ASP A 82 -2.89 6.07 6.47
N VAL A 83 -2.06 5.63 5.51
CA VAL A 83 -1.93 4.21 5.15
C VAL A 83 -0.61 3.69 5.72
N LYS A 84 -0.69 2.66 6.57
CA LYS A 84 0.46 2.14 7.33
C LYS A 84 0.45 0.62 7.43
N GLY A 85 1.61 0.04 7.75
CA GLY A 85 1.72 -1.32 8.26
C GLY A 85 1.37 -1.36 9.74
N VAL A 86 0.30 -2.08 10.11
CA VAL A 86 -0.24 -2.03 11.49
C VAL A 86 -0.01 -3.28 12.31
N ARG A 87 0.31 -4.41 11.65
CA ARG A 87 0.54 -5.70 12.29
C ARG A 87 1.35 -6.58 11.36
N ARG A 88 2.27 -7.36 11.94
CA ARG A 88 3.04 -8.36 11.21
C ARG A 88 2.66 -9.78 11.64
N SER A 89 2.61 -10.68 10.66
CA SER A 89 2.29 -12.10 10.82
C SER A 89 3.24 -12.88 9.92
N GLY A 90 4.36 -13.34 10.51
CA GLY A 90 5.48 -13.92 9.77
C GLY A 90 6.08 -12.95 8.74
N SER A 91 6.08 -13.36 7.47
CA SER A 91 6.56 -12.57 6.33
C SER A 91 5.56 -11.52 5.82
N ILE A 92 4.34 -11.49 6.36
CA ILE A 92 3.26 -10.62 5.90
C ILE A 92 3.02 -9.47 6.87
N THR A 93 2.94 -8.26 6.33
CA THR A 93 2.54 -7.05 7.07
C THR A 93 1.16 -6.61 6.58
N HIS A 94 0.23 -6.45 7.51
CA HIS A 94 -1.12 -5.96 7.23
C HIS A 94 -1.08 -4.46 6.97
N ILE A 95 -1.48 -4.05 5.77
CA ILE A 95 -1.59 -2.66 5.39
C ILE A 95 -3.03 -2.19 5.59
N LYS A 96 -3.20 -1.08 6.32
CA LYS A 96 -4.50 -0.50 6.67
C LYS A 96 -4.47 1.01 6.52
N ALA A 97 -5.61 1.58 6.18
CA ALA A 97 -5.86 3.00 6.42
C ALA A 97 -6.33 3.19 7.87
N ILE A 98 -5.91 4.26 8.52
CA ILE A 98 -6.19 4.52 9.94
C ILE A 98 -7.14 5.72 10.05
N GLY A 99 -8.32 5.50 10.61
CA GLY A 99 -9.31 6.53 10.91
C GLY A 99 -8.85 7.45 12.05
N PRO A 100 -9.45 8.66 12.19
CA PRO A 100 -9.10 9.59 13.27
C PRO A 100 -9.35 9.02 14.67
N ASP A 101 -10.27 8.07 14.80
CA ASP A 101 -10.62 7.31 16.00
C ASP A 101 -9.73 6.08 16.24
N GLY A 102 -8.74 5.83 15.37
CA GLY A 102 -7.89 4.65 15.39
C GLY A 102 -8.48 3.42 14.69
N THR A 103 -9.67 3.51 14.09
CA THR A 103 -10.28 2.40 13.35
C THR A 103 -9.45 2.01 12.13
N PHE A 104 -9.30 0.71 11.88
CA PHE A 104 -8.53 0.20 10.73
C PHE A 104 -9.42 -0.22 9.57
N TYR A 105 -9.16 0.37 8.40
CA TYR A 105 -9.82 0.03 7.15
C TYR A 105 -8.90 -0.78 6.25
N GLY A 106 -9.46 -1.80 5.58
CA GLY A 106 -8.71 -2.64 4.65
C GLY A 106 -8.26 -1.87 3.40
N VAL A 107 -7.01 -2.10 2.97
CA VAL A 107 -6.53 -1.63 1.67
C VAL A 107 -6.58 -2.77 0.66
N LYS A 108 -7.27 -2.54 -0.46
CA LYS A 108 -7.47 -3.53 -1.52
C LYS A 108 -7.12 -2.94 -2.88
N ALA A 109 -6.54 -3.77 -3.74
CA ALA A 109 -6.49 -3.51 -5.16
C ALA A 109 -7.72 -4.14 -5.82
N ILE A 110 -8.39 -3.40 -6.69
CA ILE A 110 -9.63 -3.82 -7.35
C ILE A 110 -9.38 -3.80 -8.85
N SER A 111 -9.57 -4.94 -9.51
CA SER A 111 -9.44 -5.04 -10.97
C SER A 111 -10.63 -4.35 -11.68
N PRO A 112 -10.54 -4.07 -12.99
CA PRO A 112 -11.67 -3.58 -13.77
C PRO A 112 -12.91 -4.50 -13.72
N SER A 113 -12.71 -5.81 -13.56
CA SER A 113 -13.80 -6.80 -13.40
C SER A 113 -14.36 -6.87 -11.97
N GLY A 114 -13.87 -6.04 -11.04
CA GLY A 114 -14.28 -6.02 -9.64
C GLY A 114 -13.58 -7.05 -8.75
N GLN A 115 -12.64 -7.84 -9.28
CA GLN A 115 -11.88 -8.80 -8.49
C GLN A 115 -10.96 -8.08 -7.50
N MET A 116 -11.08 -8.44 -6.23
CA MET A 116 -10.34 -7.80 -5.16
C MET A 116 -9.10 -8.60 -4.76
N HIS A 117 -8.02 -7.88 -4.49
CA HIS A 117 -6.75 -8.40 -4.00
C HIS A 117 -6.37 -7.66 -2.71
N ASP A 118 -5.87 -8.40 -1.74
CA ASP A 118 -5.37 -7.81 -0.51
C ASP A 118 -4.01 -7.13 -0.75
N VAL A 119 -3.87 -5.89 -0.29
CA VAL A 119 -2.58 -5.21 -0.32
C VAL A 119 -1.84 -5.48 0.99
N LYS A 120 -0.66 -6.08 0.90
CA LYS A 120 0.18 -6.47 2.04
C LYS A 120 1.62 -6.00 1.85
N GLY A 121 2.33 -5.81 2.95
CA GLY A 121 3.79 -5.84 2.95
C GLY A 121 4.26 -7.29 2.93
N VAL A 122 5.21 -7.62 2.06
CA VAL A 122 5.77 -8.95 1.89
C VAL A 122 7.27 -8.87 2.07
N LYS A 123 7.77 -9.64 3.03
CA LYS A 123 9.19 -9.70 3.38
C LYS A 123 9.76 -11.06 3.02
N MET A 124 10.93 -11.07 2.38
CA MET A 124 11.60 -12.31 1.99
C MET A 124 12.83 -12.60 2.86
N LYS A 125 13.49 -11.55 3.38
CA LYS A 125 14.66 -11.70 4.25
C LYS A 125 14.29 -11.72 5.72
N LYS A 126 15.18 -12.30 6.54
CA LYS A 126 15.08 -12.24 8.01
C LYS A 126 15.52 -10.88 8.55
N ASP A 127 16.48 -10.23 7.89
CA ASP A 127 17.06 -8.95 8.29
C ASP A 127 16.03 -7.82 8.29
N GLN A 128 16.22 -6.80 9.12
CA GLN A 128 15.32 -5.66 9.17
C GLN A 128 15.22 -4.95 7.81
N VAL A 129 16.35 -4.72 7.15
CA VAL A 129 16.44 -4.10 5.82
C VAL A 129 16.26 -5.16 4.74
N GLU A 130 15.17 -5.08 4.00
CA GLU A 130 14.90 -5.92 2.84
C GLU A 130 15.74 -5.50 1.63
N ALA A 131 15.80 -4.19 1.39
CA ALA A 131 16.51 -3.54 0.30
C ALA A 131 16.79 -2.06 0.63
N THR A 132 17.70 -1.46 -0.11
CA THR A 132 17.87 0.00 -0.15
C THR A 132 17.51 0.48 -1.56
N ILE A 133 16.56 1.41 -1.67
CA ILE A 133 16.08 1.94 -2.95
C ILE A 133 16.32 3.44 -2.95
N ASN A 134 17.17 3.93 -3.86
CA ASN A 134 17.51 5.36 -3.98
C ASN A 134 17.91 5.98 -2.63
N GLY A 135 18.75 5.26 -1.86
CA GLY A 135 19.21 5.68 -0.53
C GLY A 135 18.24 5.40 0.62
N VAL A 136 17.02 4.91 0.35
CA VAL A 136 15.98 4.67 1.37
C VAL A 136 15.94 3.21 1.80
N ALA A 137 16.03 2.96 3.11
CA ALA A 137 15.94 1.62 3.68
C ALA A 137 14.49 1.10 3.70
N VAL A 138 14.27 -0.03 3.04
CA VAL A 138 12.95 -0.68 2.88
C VAL A 138 12.84 -1.88 3.81
N ALA A 139 11.76 -1.97 4.56
CA ALA A 139 11.46 -3.09 5.46
C ALA A 139 10.77 -4.26 4.73
N SER A 140 9.89 -3.96 3.76
CA SER A 140 9.20 -4.96 2.95
C SER A 140 8.64 -4.41 1.64
N TYR A 141 8.35 -5.31 0.68
CA TYR A 141 7.72 -4.98 -0.60
C TYR A 141 6.21 -4.84 -0.43
N ILE A 142 5.58 -3.79 -0.97
CA ILE A 142 4.11 -3.77 -1.07
C ILE A 142 3.67 -4.57 -2.29
N LYS A 143 2.78 -5.53 -2.06
CA LYS A 143 2.22 -6.42 -3.08
C LYS A 143 0.71 -6.53 -2.94
N ALA A 144 0.02 -6.64 -4.07
CA ALA A 144 -1.37 -7.07 -4.11
C ALA A 144 -1.44 -8.57 -4.39
N LEU A 145 -2.16 -9.30 -3.53
CA LEU A 145 -2.24 -10.77 -3.49
C LEU A 145 -3.71 -11.22 -3.58
N PRO A 146 -4.01 -12.39 -4.16
CA PRO A 146 -5.35 -12.96 -4.09
C PRO A 146 -5.85 -13.02 -2.66
N GLN A 147 -7.15 -12.80 -2.48
CA GLN A 147 -7.75 -13.00 -1.16
C GLN A 147 -7.64 -14.47 -0.80
N LEU A 148 -7.12 -14.73 0.40
CA LEU A 148 -7.32 -16.02 1.03
C LEU A 148 -8.79 -16.04 1.46
N ASN A 149 -9.62 -16.71 0.66
CA ASN A 149 -10.93 -17.11 1.16
C ASN A 149 -10.63 -18.09 2.31
N ALA A 150 -11.15 -17.81 3.51
CA ALA A 150 -11.36 -18.87 4.48
C ALA A 150 -12.46 -19.78 3.92
N ALA A 151 -12.09 -20.65 2.98
CA ALA A 151 -12.82 -21.86 2.69
C ALA A 151 -12.22 -22.91 3.61
N GLY A 152 -12.80 -23.05 4.80
CA GLY A 152 -12.39 -24.03 5.80
C GLY A 152 -12.42 -23.48 7.22
N GLU A 153 -13.61 -23.26 7.76
CA GLU A 153 -14.04 -23.75 9.08
C GLU A 153 -15.49 -24.22 8.95
#